data_AF-A0A959EIJ7-F1
#
_entry.id   AF-A0A959EIJ7-F1
#
_cell.length_a   1.000
_cell.length_b   1.000
_cell.length_c   1.000
_cell.angle_alpha   90.00
_cell.angle_beta   90.00
_cell.angle_gamma   90.00
#
_symmetry.space_group_name_H-M   'P 1'
#
loop_
_entity.id
_entity.type
_entity.pdbx_description
1 polymer ?
#
loop_
_entity_poly.entity_id
_entity_poly.type
_entity_poly.pdbx_seq_one_letter_code
_entity_poly.pdbx_strand_id
1 'polypeptide(L)'
;MMEVNATNITGWQPGKWPAHGWAGIILVALFWYLNWGLTGLRSHWAFFPLWLGYILTVDAFVHYRQGRSWLSQNPGSFAWLFLLSAPLWWVFEAINVRTQYWLYTPIGSFSDLEYYLYCTLNFSIVLPAVLVTTQL
;
A
#
# COMPACT_ATOMS: atom_id res chain seq x y z
N MET A 1 -27.11 -24.26 -34.86
CA MET A 1 -25.75 -24.41 -34.34
C MET A 1 -25.35 -23.04 -33.81
N MET A 2 -25.44 -22.81 -32.50
CA MET A 2 -25.06 -21.52 -31.91
C MET A 2 -23.53 -21.50 -31.81
N GLU A 3 -22.89 -20.57 -32.53
CA GLU A 3 -21.47 -20.28 -32.34
C GLU A 3 -21.29 -19.71 -30.93
N VAL A 4 -20.92 -20.57 -29.99
CA VAL A 4 -20.43 -20.14 -28.68
C VAL A 4 -19.04 -19.56 -28.91
N ASN A 5 -18.96 -18.23 -28.99
CA ASN A 5 -17.71 -17.51 -29.09
C ASN A 5 -16.85 -17.83 -27.85
N ALA A 6 -15.74 -18.53 -28.05
CA ALA A 6 -14.85 -19.02 -26.99
C ALA A 6 -14.15 -17.90 -26.19
N THR A 7 -14.42 -16.64 -26.50
CA THR A 7 -13.93 -15.48 -25.75
C THR A 7 -14.73 -15.18 -24.48
N ASN A 8 -15.88 -15.82 -24.24
CA ASN A 8 -16.75 -15.53 -23.09
C ASN A 8 -16.60 -16.49 -21.90
N ILE A 9 -15.71 -17.48 -21.96
CA ILE A 9 -15.47 -18.44 -20.85
C ILE A 9 -14.69 -17.83 -19.69
N THR A 10 -14.08 -16.67 -19.90
CA THR A 10 -13.47 -15.84 -18.86
C THR A 10 -13.99 -14.43 -19.11
N GLY A 11 -14.85 -13.87 -18.26
CA GLY A 11 -15.47 -12.52 -18.43
C GLY A 11 -14.49 -11.34 -18.36
N TRP A 12 -13.32 -11.47 -18.98
CA TRP A 12 -12.19 -10.58 -18.97
C TRP A 12 -12.28 -9.64 -20.16
N GLN A 13 -12.82 -8.45 -19.93
CA GLN A 13 -12.66 -7.34 -20.86
C GLN A 13 -11.74 -6.31 -20.21
N PRO A 14 -10.43 -6.33 -20.50
CA PRO A 14 -9.48 -5.40 -19.90
C PRO A 14 -9.90 -3.95 -20.20
N GLY A 15 -10.08 -3.17 -19.13
CA GLY A 15 -10.46 -1.77 -19.21
C GLY A 15 -9.31 -0.86 -19.66
N LYS A 16 -9.53 0.46 -19.60
CA LYS A 16 -8.43 1.42 -19.77
C LYS A 16 -7.62 1.51 -18.48
N TRP A 17 -6.30 1.61 -18.60
CA TRP A 17 -5.43 1.81 -17.45
C TRP A 17 -5.71 3.17 -16.78
N PRO A 18 -6.02 3.22 -15.47
CA PRO A 18 -6.38 4.47 -14.82
C PRO A 18 -5.14 5.33 -14.51
N ALA A 19 -5.31 6.65 -14.48
CA ALA A 19 -4.22 7.61 -14.29
C ALA A 19 -3.45 7.43 -12.96
N HIS A 20 -4.14 7.05 -11.88
CA HIS A 20 -3.50 6.80 -10.59
C HIS A 20 -2.53 5.62 -10.63
N GLY A 21 -2.71 4.66 -11.54
CA GLY A 21 -1.79 3.54 -11.72
C GLY A 21 -0.42 3.99 -12.22
N TRP A 22 -0.39 4.99 -13.11
CA TRP A 22 0.87 5.60 -13.56
C TRP A 22 1.58 6.33 -12.42
N ALA A 23 0.83 7.08 -11.60
CA ALA A 23 1.38 7.70 -10.39
C ALA A 23 1.98 6.65 -9.45
N GLY A 24 1.29 5.52 -9.28
CA GLY A 24 1.79 4.39 -8.49
C GLY A 24 3.11 3.83 -9.00
N ILE A 25 3.20 3.55 -10.31
CA ILE A 25 4.42 3.03 -10.94
C ILE A 25 5.58 4.01 -10.78
N ILE A 26 5.33 5.31 -10.99
CA ILE A 26 6.34 6.37 -10.83
C ILE A 26 6.82 6.42 -9.37
N LEU A 27 5.91 6.36 -8.39
CA LEU A 27 6.27 6.35 -6.97
C LEU A 27 7.14 5.13 -6.63
N VAL A 28 6.74 3.94 -7.06
CA VAL A 28 7.52 2.72 -6.82
C VAL A 28 8.90 2.85 -7.45
N ALA A 29 8.99 3.19 -8.73
CA ALA A 29 10.26 3.30 -9.44
C ALA A 29 11.19 4.33 -8.80
N LEU A 30 10.67 5.52 -8.49
CA LEU A 30 11.43 6.61 -7.91
C LEU A 30 11.91 6.27 -6.50
N PHE A 31 11.02 5.88 -5.60
CA PHE A 31 11.39 5.63 -4.21
C PHE A 31 12.15 4.33 -4.03
N TRP A 32 11.98 3.35 -4.92
CA TRP A 32 12.87 2.19 -4.97
C TRP A 32 14.28 2.62 -5.35
N TYR A 33 14.44 3.40 -6.43
CA TYR A 33 15.74 3.90 -6.87
C TYR A 33 16.42 4.77 -5.80
N LEU A 34 15.70 5.75 -5.24
CA LEU A 34 16.21 6.61 -4.17
C LEU A 34 16.58 5.80 -2.92
N ASN A 35 15.76 4.79 -2.59
CA ASN A 35 16.08 3.90 -1.49
C ASN A 35 17.38 3.15 -1.77
N TRP A 36 17.69 2.66 -2.97
CA TRP A 36 18.98 2.00 -3.18
C TRP A 36 20.16 2.97 -3.35
N GLY A 37 19.93 4.16 -3.92
CA GLY A 37 20.98 5.11 -4.29
C GLY A 37 21.48 6.05 -3.19
N LEU A 38 20.71 6.22 -2.10
CA LEU A 38 21.08 7.13 -1.01
C LEU A 38 21.68 6.37 0.18
N THR A 39 22.24 7.08 1.15
CA THR A 39 22.71 6.55 2.43
C THR A 39 21.94 7.19 3.60
N GLY A 40 22.05 6.61 4.80
CA GLY A 40 21.42 7.14 6.02
C GLY A 40 19.94 6.76 6.19
N LEU A 41 19.13 7.65 6.76
CA LEU A 41 17.74 7.42 7.21
C LEU A 41 16.71 7.34 6.06
N ARG A 42 17.16 7.09 4.83
CA ARG A 42 16.33 7.03 3.63
C ARG A 42 15.14 6.09 3.73
N SER A 43 15.32 4.94 4.38
CA SER A 43 14.28 3.91 4.46
C SER A 43 13.07 4.40 5.25
N HIS A 44 13.23 5.32 6.21
CA HIS A 44 12.14 5.79 7.06
C HIS A 44 11.13 6.66 6.30
N TRP A 45 11.62 7.50 5.37
CA TRP A 45 10.77 8.36 4.55
C TRP A 45 10.47 7.78 3.17
N ALA A 46 11.29 6.87 2.65
CA ALA A 46 11.04 6.21 1.36
C ALA A 46 10.01 5.09 1.46
N PHE A 47 9.84 4.49 2.65
CA PHE A 47 8.91 3.37 2.84
C PHE A 47 7.46 3.74 2.53
N PHE A 48 6.92 4.79 3.17
CA PHE A 48 5.54 5.23 2.94
C PHE A 48 5.19 5.48 1.46
N PRO A 49 5.90 6.36 0.73
CA PRO A 49 5.55 6.66 -0.66
C PRO A 49 5.76 5.47 -1.60
N LEU A 50 6.69 4.57 -1.29
CA LEU A 50 6.89 3.34 -2.05
C LEU A 50 5.69 2.39 -1.90
N TRP A 51 5.20 2.19 -0.68
CA TRP A 51 4.03 1.37 -0.41
C TRP A 51 2.74 2.02 -0.90
N LEU A 52 2.63 3.35 -0.82
CA LEU A 52 1.55 4.08 -1.46
C LEU A 52 1.56 3.85 -2.98
N GLY A 53 2.76 3.84 -3.58
CA GLY A 53 2.95 3.49 -4.98
C GLY A 53 2.45 2.09 -5.31
N TYR A 54 2.84 1.09 -4.51
CA TYR A 54 2.35 -0.29 -4.62
C TYR A 54 0.82 -0.34 -4.56
N ILE A 55 0.21 0.32 -3.58
CA ILE A 55 -1.25 0.35 -3.40
C ILE A 55 -1.94 0.89 -4.67
N LEU A 56 -1.48 2.02 -5.20
CA LEU A 56 -2.05 2.63 -6.40
C LEU A 56 -1.84 1.76 -7.65
N THR A 57 -0.69 1.11 -7.80
CA THR A 57 -0.42 0.23 -8.94
C THR A 57 -1.30 -1.03 -8.89
N VAL A 58 -1.46 -1.65 -7.73
CA VAL A 58 -2.29 -2.85 -7.57
C VAL A 58 -3.77 -2.51 -7.75
N ASP A 59 -4.27 -1.43 -7.16
CA ASP A 59 -5.66 -1.00 -7.36
C ASP A 59 -5.94 -0.69 -8.84
N ALA A 60 -5.01 -0.01 -9.53
CA ALA A 60 -5.11 0.24 -10.97
C ALA A 60 -5.15 -1.05 -11.80
N PHE A 61 -4.36 -2.04 -11.41
CA PHE A 61 -4.36 -3.34 -12.08
C PHE A 61 -5.69 -4.07 -11.85
N VAL A 62 -6.24 -4.04 -10.63
CA VAL A 62 -7.58 -4.57 -10.35
C VAL A 62 -8.64 -3.86 -11.18
N HIS A 63 -8.57 -2.52 -11.27
CA HIS A 63 -9.46 -1.72 -12.09
C HIS A 63 -9.38 -2.10 -13.58
N TYR A 64 -8.15 -2.28 -14.09
CA TYR A 64 -7.92 -2.74 -15.46
C TYR A 64 -8.49 -4.15 -15.70
N ARG A 65 -8.35 -5.05 -14.73
CA ARG A 65 -8.80 -6.45 -14.79
C ARG A 65 -10.32 -6.60 -14.72
N GLN A 66 -10.97 -5.87 -13.82
CA GLN A 66 -12.37 -6.07 -13.43
C GLN A 66 -13.29 -4.91 -13.85
N GLY A 67 -12.76 -3.84 -14.41
CA GLY A 67 -13.47 -2.60 -14.72
C GLY A 67 -13.87 -1.77 -13.48
N ARG A 68 -13.57 -2.27 -12.28
CA ARG A 68 -13.93 -1.66 -11.01
C ARG A 68 -12.85 -1.95 -9.95
N SER A 69 -12.64 -0.99 -9.07
CA SER A 69 -11.69 -1.09 -7.95
C SER A 69 -12.28 -0.40 -6.72
N TRP A 70 -11.72 -0.61 -5.53
CA TRP A 70 -12.22 0.06 -4.34
C TRP A 70 -11.90 1.55 -4.35
N LEU A 71 -10.70 1.94 -4.79
CA LEU A 71 -10.35 3.35 -4.90
C LEU A 71 -11.27 4.09 -5.89
N SER A 72 -11.62 3.45 -7.02
CA SER A 72 -12.50 4.07 -8.02
C SER A 72 -13.98 4.13 -7.59
N GLN A 73 -14.45 3.17 -6.81
CA GLN A 73 -15.87 3.08 -6.42
C GLN A 73 -16.18 3.78 -5.10
N ASN A 74 -15.24 3.77 -4.15
CA ASN A 74 -15.49 4.25 -2.79
C ASN A 74 -14.22 4.85 -2.16
N PRO A 75 -13.69 5.96 -2.72
CA PRO A 75 -12.43 6.56 -2.28
C PRO A 75 -12.46 7.01 -0.82
N GLY A 76 -13.63 7.39 -0.29
CA GLY A 76 -13.79 7.77 1.12
C GLY A 76 -13.58 6.59 2.07
N SER A 77 -14.26 5.46 1.81
CA SER A 77 -14.04 4.22 2.56
C SER A 77 -12.61 3.72 2.43
N PHE A 78 -12.00 3.90 1.26
CA PHE A 78 -10.60 3.56 1.04
C PHE A 78 -9.65 4.42 1.89
N ALA A 79 -9.88 5.74 1.97
CA ALA A 79 -9.11 6.64 2.81
C ALA A 79 -9.23 6.31 4.31
N TRP A 80 -10.41 5.86 4.75
CA TRP A 80 -10.61 5.40 6.13
C TRP A 80 -9.70 4.24 6.53
N LEU A 81 -9.29 3.39 5.58
CA LEU A 81 -8.37 2.29 5.88
C LEU A 81 -7.02 2.80 6.37
N PHE A 82 -6.54 3.94 5.84
CA PHE A 82 -5.30 4.55 6.31
C PHE A 82 -5.41 4.99 7.78
N LEU A 83 -6.54 5.61 8.11
CA LEU A 83 -6.83 6.09 9.47
C LEU A 83 -7.05 4.94 10.46
N LEU A 84 -7.64 3.81 10.03
CA LEU A 84 -7.87 2.64 10.87
C LEU A 84 -6.61 1.77 11.04
N SER A 85 -5.71 1.79 10.06
CA SER A 85 -4.49 0.96 10.08
C SER A 85 -3.50 1.41 11.16
N ALA A 86 -3.36 2.72 11.37
CA ALA A 86 -2.45 3.25 12.37
C ALA A 86 -2.81 2.84 13.82
N PRO A 87 -4.06 2.99 14.32
CA PRO A 87 -4.47 2.51 15.63
C PRO A 87 -4.30 0.99 15.79
N LEU A 88 -4.56 0.21 14.74
CA LEU A 88 -4.37 -1.24 14.78
C LEU A 88 -2.91 -1.61 15.06
N TRP A 89 -1.96 -0.90 14.42
CA TRP A 89 -0.56 -1.07 14.71
C TRP A 89 -0.19 -0.63 16.13
N TRP A 90 -0.76 0.45 16.64
CA TRP A 90 -0.54 0.87 18.04
C TRP A 90 -1.02 -0.17 19.06
N VAL A 91 -2.13 -0.86 18.79
CA VAL A 91 -2.58 -2.00 19.61
C VAL A 91 -1.56 -3.13 19.57
N PHE A 92 -1.05 -3.48 18.38
CA PHE A 92 0.03 -4.45 18.24
C PHE A 92 1.28 -4.05 19.05
N GLU A 93 1.71 -2.78 18.95
CA GLU A 93 2.87 -2.29 19.66
C GLU A 93 2.67 -2.29 21.18
N ALA A 94 1.47 -1.94 21.67
CA ALA A 94 1.13 -2.04 23.08
C ALA A 94 1.24 -3.48 23.63
N ILE A 95 0.84 -4.47 22.83
CA ILE A 95 1.03 -5.89 23.15
C ILE A 95 2.52 -6.26 23.09
N ASN A 96 3.24 -5.77 22.08
CA ASN A 96 4.66 -6.02 21.91
C ASN A 96 5.48 -5.51 23.11
N VAL A 97 5.15 -4.33 23.65
CA VAL A 97 5.80 -3.80 24.87
C VAL A 97 5.66 -4.74 26.06
N ARG A 98 4.57 -5.52 26.16
CA ARG A 98 4.38 -6.48 27.26
C ARG A 98 5.02 -7.83 27.02
N THR A 99 5.06 -8.26 25.76
CA THR A 99 5.49 -9.61 25.38
C THR A 99 6.95 -9.66 24.96
N GLN A 100 7.52 -8.54 24.54
CA GLN A 100 8.87 -8.40 24.02
C GLN A 100 9.16 -9.39 22.87
N TYR A 101 8.14 -9.72 22.06
CA TYR A 101 8.28 -10.61 20.90
C TYR A 101 9.16 -10.00 19.80
N TRP A 102 9.07 -8.69 19.60
CA TRP A 102 9.86 -7.93 18.64
C TRP A 102 10.74 -6.90 19.34
N LEU A 103 12.05 -7.16 19.34
CA LEU A 103 13.07 -6.27 19.88
C LEU A 103 13.61 -5.37 18.77
N TYR A 104 13.34 -4.07 18.87
CA TYR A 104 13.91 -3.08 17.97
C TYR A 104 15.32 -2.73 18.44
N THR A 105 16.32 -2.96 17.59
CA THR A 105 17.68 -2.47 17.86
C THR A 105 17.70 -0.96 17.60
N PRO A 106 18.19 -0.12 18.51
CA PRO A 106 18.28 1.32 18.28
C PRO A 106 19.27 1.60 17.14
N ILE A 107 18.76 1.84 15.93
CA ILE A 107 19.55 2.21 14.77
C ILE A 107 19.30 3.71 14.56
N GLY A 108 20.00 4.54 15.34
CA GLY A 108 20.01 6.00 15.16
C GLY A 108 19.24 6.82 16.20
N SER A 109 19.54 8.11 16.23
CA SER A 109 19.03 9.12 17.17
C SER A 109 17.76 9.78 16.64
N PHE A 110 16.63 9.06 16.60
CA PHE A 110 15.34 9.71 16.47
C PHE A 110 14.92 10.27 17.83
N SER A 111 14.30 11.45 17.83
CA SER A 111 13.49 11.83 18.98
C SER A 111 12.29 10.89 19.09
N ASP A 112 11.79 10.71 20.31
CA ASP A 112 10.58 9.90 20.56
C ASP A 112 9.43 10.34 19.66
N LEU A 113 9.23 11.66 19.49
CA LEU A 113 8.17 12.21 18.65
C LEU A 113 8.33 11.83 17.18
N GLU A 114 9.53 11.95 16.62
CA GLU A 114 9.79 11.56 15.24
C GLU A 114 9.53 10.06 15.03
N TYR A 115 9.97 9.22 15.98
CA TYR A 115 9.68 7.80 15.96
C TYR A 115 8.17 7.53 15.92
N TYR A 116 7.41 8.13 16.84
CA TYR A 116 5.95 7.99 16.91
C TYR A 116 5.26 8.40 15.61
N LEU A 117 5.70 9.52 15.00
CA LEU A 117 5.15 10.03 13.75
C LEU A 117 5.48 9.13 12.56
N TYR A 118 6.76 8.73 12.40
CA TYR A 118 7.17 7.86 11.30
C TYR A 118 6.52 6.48 11.39
N CYS A 119 6.41 5.91 12.59
CA CYS A 119 5.69 4.66 12.76
C CYS A 119 4.22 4.80 12.40
N THR A 120 3.52 5.81 12.93
CA THR A 120 2.10 6.06 12.62
C THR A 120 1.88 6.21 11.11
N LEU A 121 2.72 7.00 10.43
CA LEU A 121 2.65 7.19 8.99
C LEU A 121 2.93 5.89 8.24
N ASN A 122 4.05 5.23 8.51
CA ASN A 122 4.47 4.02 7.79
C ASN A 122 3.54 2.84 8.03
N PHE A 123 2.86 2.74 9.18
CA PHE A 123 1.92 1.65 9.45
C PHE A 123 0.47 1.99 9.07
N SER A 124 0.18 3.24 8.68
CA SER A 124 -1.13 3.60 8.11
C SER A 124 -1.43 2.89 6.77
N ILE A 125 -0.40 2.39 6.06
CA ILE A 125 -0.57 1.77 4.73
C ILE A 125 -0.94 0.29 4.76
N VAL A 126 -0.92 -0.37 5.92
CA VAL A 126 -1.03 -1.84 6.00
C VAL A 126 -2.41 -2.33 5.56
N LEU A 127 -3.49 -1.79 6.14
CA LEU A 127 -4.85 -2.17 5.74
C LEU A 127 -5.17 -1.89 4.27
N PRO A 128 -4.88 -0.70 3.69
CA PRO A 128 -5.14 -0.48 2.28
C PRO A 128 -4.31 -1.41 1.39
N ALA A 129 -3.04 -1.70 1.74
CA ALA A 129 -2.21 -2.65 1.00
C ALA A 129 -2.78 -4.07 1.02
N VAL A 130 -3.26 -4.54 2.17
CA VAL A 130 -3.94 -5.84 2.28
C VAL A 130 -5.21 -5.86 1.42
N LEU A 131 -6.06 -4.83 1.51
CA LEU A 131 -7.32 -4.78 0.77
C LEU A 131 -7.13 -4.79 -0.75
N VAL A 132 -6.18 -4.03 -1.29
CA VAL A 132 -5.97 -4.03 -2.76
C VAL A 132 -5.42 -5.38 -3.23
N THR A 133 -4.61 -6.04 -2.39
CA THR A 133 -4.00 -7.33 -2.71
C THR A 133 -5.01 -8.47 -2.68
N THR A 134 -6.02 -8.43 -1.79
CA THR A 134 -7.08 -9.45 -1.76
C THR A 134 -8.00 -9.44 -2.98
N GLN A 135 -7.90 -8.40 -3.83
CA GLN A 135 -8.69 -8.25 -5.05
C GLN A 135 -7.96 -8.68 -6.32
N LEU A 136 -6.68 -9.06 -6.23
CA LEU A 136 -5.91 -9.60 -7.35
C LEU A 136 -6.51 -10.92 -7.81
#